data_AF-A0A8T4LHF0-F1
#
_entry.id   AF-A0A8T4LHF0-F1
#
_cell.length_a   1.000
_cell.length_b   1.000
_cell.length_c   1.000
_cell.angle_alpha   90.00
_cell.angle_beta   90.00
_cell.angle_gamma   90.00
#
_symmetry.space_group_name_H-M   'P 1'
#
loop_
_entity.id
_entity.type
_entity.pdbx_description
1 polymer ?
#
loop_
_entity_poly.entity_id
_entity_poly.type
_entity_poly.pdbx_seq_one_letter_code
_entity_poly.pdbx_strand_id
1 'polypeptide(L)' 'MYKCFSCQQELDMKDVEKRIICTYCGSRIIVKKRPNVSKKVKAR' A
#
# COMPACT_ATOMS: atom_id res chain seq x y z
N MET A 1 5.46 2.75 1.00
CA MET A 1 4.79 1.67 1.76
C MET A 1 3.54 1.26 1.01
N TYR A 2 3.43 -0.03 0.74
CA TYR A 2 2.23 -0.61 0.18
C TYR A 2 1.39 -1.23 1.29
N LYS A 3 0.09 -1.35 1.07
CA LYS A 3 -0.84 -1.95 2.02
C LYS A 3 -1.68 -2.97 1.25
N CYS A 4 -1.88 -4.16 1.81
CA CYS A 4 -2.83 -5.10 1.23
C CYS A 4 -4.26 -4.58 1.41
N PHE A 5 -5.11 -4.68 0.39
CA PHE A 5 -6.52 -4.26 0.50
C PHE A 5 -7.32 -5.17 1.45
N SER A 6 -7.02 -6.47 1.46
CA SER A 6 -7.79 -7.48 2.18
C SER A 6 -7.40 -7.57 3.67
N CYS A 7 -6.14 -7.92 3.97
CA CYS A 7 -5.67 -8.07 5.36
C CYS A 7 -5.21 -6.76 6.00
N GLN A 8 -5.16 -5.67 5.24
CA GLN A 8 -4.74 -4.36 5.69
C GLN A 8 -3.31 -4.28 6.27
N GLN A 9 -2.50 -5.33 6.10
CA GLN A 9 -1.11 -5.30 6.51
C GLN A 9 -0.26 -4.45 5.58
N GLU A 10 0.79 -3.85 6.15
CA GLU A 10 1.79 -3.11 5.40
C GLU A 10 2.76 -4.09 4.75
N LEU A 11 3.03 -3.86 3.47
CA LEU A 11 3.94 -4.64 2.65
C LEU A 11 5.15 -3.77 2.31
N ASP A 12 6.32 -4.38 2.44
CA ASP A 12 7.58 -3.79 2.03
C ASP A 12 7.67 -3.74 0.50
N MET A 13 8.36 -2.72 -0.02
CA MET A 13 8.50 -2.52 -1.47
C MET A 13 9.22 -3.70 -2.14
N LYS A 14 10.14 -4.36 -1.42
CA LYS A 14 10.90 -5.51 -1.91
C LYS A 14 10.02 -6.73 -2.22
N ASP A 15 8.94 -6.92 -1.47
CA ASP A 15 8.02 -8.05 -1.67
C ASP A 15 7.11 -7.79 -2.87
N VAL A 16 6.64 -6.54 -3.03
CA VAL A 16 5.79 -6.12 -4.14
C VAL A 16 6.52 -6.15 -5.49
N GLU A 17 7.81 -5.82 -5.53
CA GLU A 17 8.63 -5.88 -6.75
C GLU A 17 8.85 -7.31 -7.26
N LYS A 18 8.96 -8.30 -6.36
CA LYS A 18 9.18 -9.69 -6.75
C LYS A 18 7.89 -10.34 -7.26
N ARG A 19 6.77 -10.16 -6.55
CA ARG A 19 5.45 -10.68 -6.91
C ARG A 19 4.37 -9.79 -6.32
N ILE A 20 3.34 -9.48 -7.11
CA ILE A 20 2.15 -8.72 -6.66
C ILE A 20 1.22 -9.68 -5.90
N ILE A 21 1.71 -10.25 -4.80
CA ILE A 21 0.99 -11.14 -3.88
C ILE A 21 1.31 -10.72 -2.44
N CYS A 22 0.27 -10.56 -1.63
CA CYS A 22 0.44 -10.37 -0.20
C CYS A 22 0.92 -11.68 0.46
N THR A 23 2.04 -11.60 1.18
CA THR A 23 2.66 -12.72 1.92
C THR A 23 1.79 -13.26 3.06
N TYR A 24 0.86 -12.46 3.57
CA TYR A 24 0.04 -12.82 4.73
C TYR A 24 -1.30 -13.49 4.38
N CYS A 25 -1.91 -13.13 3.25
CA CYS A 25 -3.26 -13.59 2.90
C CYS A 25 -3.41 -14.06 1.44
N GLY A 26 -2.34 -14.06 0.65
CA GLY A 26 -2.38 -14.48 -0.76
C GLY A 26 -3.13 -13.52 -1.70
N SER A 27 -3.67 -12.41 -1.19
CA SER A 27 -4.40 -11.43 -1.99
C SER A 27 -3.49 -10.73 -2.99
N ARG A 28 -4.00 -10.48 -4.21
CA ARG A 28 -3.25 -9.82 -5.31
C ARG A 28 -3.53 -8.32 -5.45
N ILE A 29 -4.35 -7.76 -4.55
CA ILE A 29 -4.72 -6.35 -4.57
C ILE A 29 -3.89 -5.60 -3.52
N ILE A 30 -2.98 -4.76 -4.00
CA ILE A 30 -2.04 -4.00 -3.20
C ILE A 30 -2.24 -2.51 -3.49
N VAL A 31 -2.33 -1.70 -2.44
CA VAL A 31 -2.65 -0.27 -2.51
C VAL A 31 -1.48 0.56 -1.99
N LYS A 32 -1.13 1.64 -2.68
CA LYS A 32 -0.07 2.55 -2.22
C LYS A 32 -0.58 3.41 -1.05
N LYS A 33 0.13 3.41 0.07
CA LYS A 33 -0.21 4.27 1.21
C LYS A 33 0.06 5.72 0.84
N ARG A 34 -0.84 6.63 1.25
CA ARG A 34 -0.62 8.07 1.11
C ARG A 34 0.63 8.46 1.92
N PRO A 35 1.57 9.22 1.35
CA PRO A 35 2.70 9.72 2.12
C PRO A 35 2.21 10.67 3.21
N ASN A 36 2.88 10.70 4.37
CA ASN A 36 2.58 11.59 5.50
C ASN A 36 2.92 13.07 5.23
N VAL A 37 2.94 13.48 3.97
CA VAL A 37 3.20 14.86 3.57
C VAL A 37 1.87 15.62 3.59
N SER A 38 1.79 16.65 4.43
CA SER A 38 0.61 17.51 4.48
C SER A 38 0.42 18.25 3.15
N LYS A 39 -0.64 17.93 2.42
CA LYS A 39 -1.01 18.66 1.20
C LYS A 39 -1.95 19.80 1.59
N LYS A 40 -1.44 21.04 1.59
CA LYS A 40 -2.30 22.22 1.78
C LYS A 40 -3.13 22.42 0.50
N VAL A 41 -4.45 22.25 0.62
CA VAL A 41 -5.42 22.50 -0.46
C VAL A 41 -6.17 23.77 -0.12
N LYS A 42 -6.17 24.77 -1.01
CA LYS A 42 -7.02 25.95 -0.84
C LYS A 42 -8.45 25.55 -1.22
N ALA A 43 -9.38 25.63 -0.26
CA ALA A 43 -10.79 25.55 -0.57
C ALA A 43 -11.18 26.82 -1.35
N ARG A 44 -11.90 26.65 -2.47
CA ARG A 44 -12.52 27.73 -3.24
C ARG A 44 -14.03 27.54 -3.22
#